data_AF-A0A7C3W102-F1
#
_entry.id   AF-A0A7C3W102-F1
#
_cell.length_a   1.000
_cell.length_b   1.000
_cell.length_c   1.000
_cell.angle_alpha   90.00
_cell.angle_beta   90.00
_cell.angle_gamma   90.00
#
_symmetry.space_group_name_H-M   'P 1'
#
loop_
_entity.id
_entity.type
_entity.pdbx_description
1 polymer ?
#
loop_
_entity_poly.entity_id
_entity_poly.type
_entity_poly.pdbx_seq_one_letter_code
_entity_poly.pdbx_strand_id
1 'polypeptide(L)'
;MSVINNVEQSKSQKLRPRVGIVVSSWPHEDGAEFARQLPRMLSEVVPHDEMEAFIYPQPYTHEREISEVTRYFSEKRLDAVCIIPGNFTLDHIIPLLAEAISLPAVLWGLADREAWGALVGLQQALVPFKELGMPYRFIVGHLRDRKSWDKILLYTRAAALKRRMKGMRIGLMGFRAEGMSDVMFDELALRETFGVQIVNVGLTRYQRTVEAIPAAEVEAAWQDLSSGFDPGPTPREVILYGVRSHLALQRIIA
;
A
#
# COMPACT_ATOMS: atom_id res chain seq x y z
N MET A 1 7.11 34.17 15.39
CA MET A 1 7.01 33.79 13.96
C MET A 1 6.65 32.31 13.89
N SER A 2 5.38 32.06 13.56
CA SER A 2 4.80 30.87 12.90
C SER A 2 5.52 29.51 13.03
N VAL A 3 4.99 28.62 13.89
CA VAL A 3 5.21 27.16 13.82
C VAL A 3 3.88 26.38 13.76
N ILE A 4 2.76 27.06 13.49
CA ILE A 4 1.41 26.43 13.43
C ILE A 4 0.90 26.28 11.99
N ASN A 5 1.72 26.57 10.98
CA ASN A 5 1.41 26.22 9.60
C ASN A 5 1.91 24.81 9.28
N ASN A 6 1.20 23.78 9.75
CA ASN A 6 1.24 22.46 9.09
C ASN A 6 0.13 21.48 9.50
N VAL A 7 -0.99 21.98 10.02
CA VAL A 7 -2.24 21.23 9.92
C VAL A 7 -2.99 21.76 8.70
N GLU A 8 -2.39 21.59 7.52
CA GLU A 8 -3.24 21.41 6.34
C GLU A 8 -4.21 20.30 6.72
N GLN A 9 -5.50 20.60 6.70
CA GLN A 9 -6.53 19.58 6.60
C GLN A 9 -6.18 18.75 5.37
N SER A 10 -5.41 17.69 5.59
CA SER A 10 -5.11 16.67 4.60
C SER A 10 -6.46 16.07 4.29
N LYS A 11 -7.14 16.62 3.25
CA LYS A 11 -8.21 15.94 2.56
C LYS A 11 -7.65 14.56 2.29
N SER A 12 -8.12 13.55 3.02
CA SER A 12 -7.60 12.18 3.02
C SER A 12 -7.30 11.78 1.58
N GLN A 13 -6.04 11.95 1.17
CA GLN A 13 -5.66 11.75 -0.21
C GLN A 13 -5.64 10.25 -0.35
N LYS A 14 -6.59 9.69 -1.11
CA LYS A 14 -6.66 8.25 -1.32
C LYS A 14 -5.28 7.75 -1.68
N LEU A 15 -4.83 6.73 -0.95
CA LEU A 15 -3.56 6.06 -1.17
C LEU A 15 -3.41 5.74 -2.67
N ARG A 16 -2.43 6.39 -3.33
CA ARG A 16 -2.04 6.12 -4.71
C ARG A 16 -0.91 5.08 -4.71
N PRO A 17 -1.17 3.82 -5.11
CA PRO A 17 -0.15 2.79 -5.16
C PRO A 17 0.78 3.00 -6.36
N ARG A 18 2.06 2.63 -6.19
CA ARG A 18 3.08 2.59 -7.25
C ARG A 18 3.10 1.20 -7.87
N VAL A 19 2.64 1.06 -9.11
CA VAL A 19 2.41 -0.26 -9.71
C VAL A 19 3.27 -0.42 -10.95
N GLY A 20 4.12 -1.46 -10.97
CA GLY A 20 4.79 -1.87 -12.20
C GLY A 20 3.84 -2.70 -13.04
N ILE A 21 3.68 -2.40 -14.32
CA ILE A 21 2.83 -3.18 -15.24
C ILE A 21 3.71 -3.74 -16.35
N VAL A 22 3.61 -5.03 -16.59
CA VAL A 22 4.45 -5.74 -17.55
C VAL A 22 3.64 -6.80 -18.28
N VAL A 23 3.95 -6.97 -19.57
CA VAL A 23 3.28 -7.93 -20.44
C VAL A 23 4.25 -9.07 -20.74
N SER A 24 3.83 -10.31 -20.55
CA SER A 24 4.54 -11.48 -21.08
C SER A 24 3.94 -11.90 -22.41
N SER A 25 4.75 -12.50 -23.28
CA SER A 25 4.26 -13.03 -24.56
C SER A 25 5.08 -14.22 -25.06
N TRP A 26 4.41 -15.19 -25.69
CA TRP A 26 5.09 -16.20 -26.50
C TRP A 26 5.06 -15.78 -27.98
N PRO A 27 6.21 -15.50 -28.61
CA PRO A 27 6.25 -14.90 -29.95
C PRO A 27 5.77 -15.84 -31.06
N HIS A 28 5.68 -17.13 -30.78
CA HIS A 28 5.25 -18.16 -31.74
C HIS A 28 3.76 -18.53 -31.64
N GLU A 29 3.02 -17.89 -30.75
CA GLU A 29 1.57 -18.08 -30.61
C GLU A 29 0.80 -16.93 -31.28
N ASP A 30 -0.40 -17.22 -31.76
CA ASP A 30 -1.39 -16.20 -32.11
C ASP A 30 -1.56 -15.19 -30.96
N GLY A 31 -1.84 -13.93 -31.31
CA GLY A 31 -1.95 -12.84 -30.34
C GLY A 31 -0.62 -12.17 -29.95
N ALA A 32 0.53 -12.65 -30.41
CA ALA A 32 1.83 -11.98 -30.15
C ALA A 32 1.87 -10.53 -30.67
N GLU A 33 1.19 -10.24 -31.79
CA GLU A 33 1.07 -8.87 -32.30
C GLU A 33 0.23 -7.98 -31.40
N PHE A 34 -0.88 -8.51 -30.88
CA PHE A 34 -1.71 -7.81 -29.90
C PHE A 34 -0.92 -7.55 -28.61
N ALA A 35 -0.18 -8.55 -28.11
CA ALA A 35 0.68 -8.41 -26.94
C ALA A 35 1.71 -7.28 -27.10
N ARG A 36 2.32 -7.12 -28.28
CA ARG A 36 3.25 -6.00 -28.58
C ARG A 36 2.60 -4.62 -28.48
N GLN A 37 1.29 -4.51 -28.70
CA GLN A 37 0.56 -3.24 -28.62
C GLN A 37 0.10 -2.91 -27.19
N LEU A 38 0.00 -3.91 -26.30
CA LEU A 38 -0.53 -3.74 -24.96
C LEU A 38 0.19 -2.68 -24.11
N PRO A 39 1.54 -2.57 -24.08
CA PRO A 39 2.21 -1.51 -23.32
C PRO A 39 1.73 -0.10 -23.70
N ARG A 40 1.54 0.14 -25.00
CA ARG A 40 0.99 1.41 -25.49
C ARG A 40 -0.46 1.58 -25.05
N MET A 41 -1.31 0.58 -25.29
CA MET A 41 -2.73 0.64 -24.93
C MET A 41 -2.94 0.82 -23.41
N LEU A 42 -2.10 0.20 -22.58
CA LEU A 42 -2.10 0.39 -21.12
C LEU A 42 -1.85 1.85 -20.73
N SER A 43 -0.93 2.54 -21.41
CA SER A 43 -0.63 3.94 -21.09
C SER A 43 -1.82 4.87 -21.33
N GLU A 44 -2.70 4.50 -22.27
CA GLU A 44 -3.93 5.22 -22.62
C GLU A 44 -5.09 4.94 -21.65
N VAL A 45 -5.11 3.79 -20.97
CA VAL A 45 -6.29 3.33 -20.18
C VAL A 45 -6.07 3.30 -18.66
N VAL A 46 -4.83 3.37 -18.18
CA VAL A 46 -4.53 3.36 -16.75
C VAL A 46 -5.21 4.56 -16.05
N PRO A 47 -5.83 4.37 -14.88
CA PRO A 47 -6.37 5.47 -14.08
C PRO A 47 -5.24 6.22 -13.34
N HIS A 48 -4.55 7.11 -14.08
CA HIS A 48 -3.38 7.86 -13.60
C HIS A 48 -3.68 8.78 -12.40
N ASP A 49 -4.94 9.17 -12.19
CA ASP A 49 -5.38 9.92 -11.01
C ASP A 49 -5.41 9.05 -9.74
N GLU A 50 -5.55 7.74 -9.88
CA GLU A 50 -5.73 6.81 -8.76
C GLU A 50 -4.52 5.95 -8.42
N MET A 51 -3.58 5.78 -9.37
CA MET A 51 -2.32 5.05 -9.20
C MET A 51 -1.17 5.73 -9.91
N GLU A 52 0.05 5.43 -9.50
CA GLU A 52 1.28 5.77 -10.23
C GLU A 52 1.76 4.52 -10.96
N ALA A 53 1.44 4.41 -12.24
CA ALA A 53 1.77 3.22 -13.04
C ALA A 53 3.09 3.39 -13.78
N PHE A 54 3.90 2.33 -13.76
CA PHE A 54 5.13 2.23 -14.53
C PHE A 54 5.00 1.06 -15.50
N ILE A 55 4.82 1.35 -16.78
CA ILE A 55 4.60 0.31 -17.79
C ILE A 55 5.96 -0.06 -18.40
N TYR A 56 6.30 -1.36 -18.40
CA TYR A 56 7.46 -1.86 -19.13
C TYR A 56 7.19 -1.77 -20.64
N PRO A 57 8.11 -1.20 -21.46
CA PRO A 57 7.77 -0.68 -22.79
C PRO A 57 7.49 -1.76 -23.85
N GLN A 58 7.84 -3.02 -23.59
CA GLN A 58 7.69 -4.13 -24.55
C GLN A 58 7.33 -5.42 -23.82
N PRO A 59 6.71 -6.41 -24.48
CA PRO A 59 6.55 -7.72 -23.87
C PRO A 59 7.91 -8.39 -23.62
N TYR A 60 8.05 -9.09 -22.50
CA TYR A 60 9.18 -10.01 -22.29
C TYR A 60 8.74 -11.43 -22.68
N THR A 61 9.66 -12.19 -23.27
CA THR A 61 9.34 -13.47 -23.92
C THR A 61 10.11 -14.66 -23.37
N HIS A 62 11.23 -14.41 -22.69
CA HIS A 62 12.15 -15.44 -22.20
C HIS A 62 12.69 -15.08 -20.80
N GLU A 63 12.96 -16.07 -19.95
CA GLU A 63 13.53 -15.87 -18.60
C GLU A 63 14.86 -15.10 -18.58
N ARG A 64 15.62 -15.09 -19.70
CA ARG A 64 16.86 -14.30 -19.82
C ARG A 64 16.62 -12.80 -19.73
N GLU A 65 15.41 -12.34 -20.07
CA GLU A 65 15.01 -10.93 -20.06
C GLU A 65 14.58 -10.46 -18.66
N ILE A 66 14.38 -11.36 -17.69
CA ILE A 66 13.90 -11.01 -16.33
C ILE A 66 14.83 -9.99 -15.65
N SER A 67 16.14 -10.12 -15.86
CA SER A 67 17.13 -9.18 -15.31
C SER A 67 16.98 -7.75 -15.87
N GLU A 68 16.49 -7.60 -17.09
CA GLU A 68 16.22 -6.31 -17.72
C GLU A 68 14.92 -5.71 -17.17
N VAL A 69 13.86 -6.53 -17.09
CA VAL A 69 12.55 -6.11 -16.54
C VAL A 69 12.70 -5.67 -15.08
N THR A 70 13.41 -6.44 -14.26
CA THR A 70 13.65 -6.10 -12.85
C THR A 70 14.49 -4.83 -12.71
N ARG A 71 15.52 -4.65 -13.54
CA ARG A 71 16.31 -3.41 -13.58
C ARG A 71 15.48 -2.20 -13.96
N TYR A 72 14.55 -2.34 -14.90
CA TYR A 72 13.63 -1.25 -15.24
C TYR A 72 12.80 -0.80 -14.04
N PHE A 73 12.41 -1.73 -13.16
CA PHE A 73 11.56 -1.47 -11.99
C PHE A 73 12.29 -1.09 -10.70
N SER A 74 13.60 -1.34 -10.58
CA SER A 74 14.35 -1.26 -9.32
C SER A 74 14.25 0.10 -8.60
N GLU A 75 14.41 1.20 -9.33
CA GLU A 75 14.41 2.56 -8.76
C GLU A 75 13.00 3.15 -8.56
N LYS A 76 11.98 2.48 -9.09
CA LYS A 76 10.59 2.97 -9.08
C LYS A 76 9.86 2.72 -7.77
N ARG A 77 10.50 2.04 -6.81
CA ARG A 77 9.98 1.74 -5.46
C ARG A 77 8.52 1.26 -5.49
N LEU A 78 8.26 0.25 -6.32
CA LEU A 78 6.93 -0.29 -6.54
C LEU A 78 6.31 -0.87 -5.25
N ASP A 79 5.00 -0.71 -5.11
CA ASP A 79 4.19 -1.35 -4.07
C ASP A 79 3.70 -2.73 -4.49
N ALA A 80 3.47 -2.92 -5.79
CA ALA A 80 2.98 -4.16 -6.39
C ALA A 80 3.40 -4.23 -7.87
N VAL A 81 3.27 -5.42 -8.46
CA VAL A 81 3.43 -5.63 -9.91
C VAL A 81 2.13 -6.18 -10.50
N CYS A 82 1.75 -5.76 -11.70
CA CYS A 82 0.69 -6.34 -12.50
C CYS A 82 1.31 -7.01 -13.73
N ILE A 83 1.16 -8.34 -13.82
CA ILE A 83 1.70 -9.15 -14.90
C ILE A 83 0.54 -9.62 -15.77
N ILE A 84 0.60 -9.28 -17.06
CA ILE A 84 -0.43 -9.57 -18.05
C ILE A 84 0.14 -10.57 -19.05
N PRO A 85 -0.34 -11.83 -19.11
CA PRO A 85 -0.11 -12.66 -20.29
C PRO A 85 -0.83 -12.01 -21.47
N GLY A 86 -0.06 -11.45 -22.41
CA GLY A 86 -0.61 -10.80 -23.61
C GLY A 86 -1.17 -11.79 -24.63
N ASN A 87 -0.66 -13.03 -24.58
CA ASN A 87 -1.13 -14.22 -25.27
C ASN A 87 -0.69 -15.46 -24.45
N PHE A 88 -0.59 -16.65 -25.05
CA PHE A 88 0.04 -17.80 -24.39
C PHE A 88 1.46 -17.45 -23.91
N THR A 89 1.90 -18.08 -22.82
CA THR A 89 3.26 -17.97 -22.29
C THR A 89 3.69 -19.30 -21.70
N LEU A 90 4.99 -19.62 -21.76
CA LEU A 90 5.54 -20.76 -21.03
C LEU A 90 5.32 -20.57 -19.52
N ASP A 91 5.06 -21.67 -18.82
CA ASP A 91 4.57 -21.68 -17.44
C ASP A 91 5.55 -21.07 -16.43
N HIS A 92 6.86 -21.21 -16.66
CA HIS A 92 7.91 -20.68 -15.78
C HIS A 92 8.13 -19.17 -15.89
N ILE A 93 7.67 -18.53 -16.97
CA ILE A 93 8.03 -17.13 -17.31
C ILE A 93 7.45 -16.11 -16.33
N ILE A 94 6.18 -16.26 -15.95
CA ILE A 94 5.51 -15.33 -15.03
C ILE A 94 5.98 -15.53 -13.57
N PRO A 95 6.07 -16.76 -13.03
CA PRO A 95 6.56 -17.01 -11.68
C PRO A 95 7.99 -16.53 -11.46
N LEU A 96 8.92 -16.83 -12.38
CA LEU A 96 10.32 -16.41 -12.26
C LEU A 96 10.45 -14.87 -12.21
N LEU A 97 9.65 -14.14 -12.99
CA LEU A 97 9.64 -12.67 -12.93
C LEU A 97 9.11 -12.18 -11.58
N ALA A 98 8.01 -12.76 -11.10
CA ALA A 98 7.39 -12.36 -9.85
C ALA A 98 8.28 -12.66 -8.63
N GLU A 99 9.00 -13.78 -8.62
CA GLU A 99 10.02 -14.09 -7.62
C GLU A 99 11.16 -13.06 -7.66
N ALA A 100 11.68 -12.76 -8.84
CA ALA A 100 12.77 -11.80 -9.00
C ALA A 100 12.37 -10.37 -8.55
N ILE A 101 11.11 -9.97 -8.76
CA ILE A 101 10.57 -8.70 -8.28
C ILE A 101 10.27 -8.74 -6.77
N SER A 102 9.85 -9.89 -6.23
CA SER A 102 9.53 -10.09 -4.81
C SER A 102 8.48 -9.11 -4.25
N LEU A 103 7.43 -8.83 -5.03
CA LEU A 103 6.29 -7.99 -4.62
C LEU A 103 4.95 -8.72 -4.80
N PRO A 104 3.89 -8.31 -4.07
CA PRO A 104 2.53 -8.75 -4.35
C PRO A 104 2.16 -8.54 -5.81
N ALA A 105 1.65 -9.59 -6.45
CA ALA A 105 1.35 -9.58 -7.88
C ALA A 105 -0.15 -9.53 -8.17
N VAL A 106 -0.53 -8.77 -9.19
CA VAL A 106 -1.81 -8.92 -9.87
C VAL A 106 -1.56 -9.69 -11.16
N LEU A 107 -2.18 -10.85 -11.31
CA LEU A 107 -2.15 -11.62 -12.55
C LEU A 107 -3.41 -11.30 -13.34
N TRP A 108 -3.28 -10.62 -14.47
CA TRP A 108 -4.42 -10.13 -15.24
C TRP A 108 -4.54 -10.83 -16.59
N GLY A 109 -5.44 -11.80 -16.67
CA GLY A 109 -5.80 -12.45 -17.93
C GLY A 109 -6.79 -11.59 -18.71
N LEU A 110 -6.38 -11.15 -19.89
CA LEU A 110 -7.27 -10.43 -20.81
C LEU A 110 -8.29 -11.39 -21.42
N ALA A 111 -9.55 -10.95 -21.46
CA ALA A 111 -10.66 -11.72 -22.06
C ALA A 111 -10.88 -11.39 -23.54
N ASP A 112 -10.04 -10.52 -24.11
CA ASP A 112 -10.05 -10.12 -25.51
C ASP A 112 -9.70 -11.31 -26.41
N ARG A 113 -10.34 -11.42 -27.58
CA ARG A 113 -10.11 -12.55 -28.50
C ARG A 113 -8.69 -12.53 -29.07
N GLU A 114 -8.15 -11.34 -29.21
CA GLU A 114 -6.81 -11.02 -29.69
C GLU A 114 -5.73 -11.44 -28.69
N ALA A 115 -6.07 -11.56 -27.40
CA ALA A 115 -5.20 -12.08 -26.34
C ALA A 115 -5.20 -13.62 -26.32
N TRP A 116 -5.02 -14.24 -27.49
CA TRP A 116 -5.17 -15.69 -27.66
C TRP A 116 -4.24 -16.46 -26.72
N GLY A 117 -4.77 -17.44 -25.99
CA GLY A 117 -4.00 -18.21 -25.01
C GLY A 117 -3.65 -17.47 -23.70
N ALA A 118 -4.01 -16.19 -23.53
CA ALA A 118 -3.73 -15.44 -22.29
C ALA A 118 -4.37 -16.08 -21.05
N LEU A 119 -5.59 -16.60 -21.16
CA LEU A 119 -6.26 -17.29 -20.06
C LEU A 119 -5.60 -18.64 -19.71
N VAL A 120 -5.01 -19.30 -20.71
CA VAL A 120 -4.22 -20.53 -20.50
C VAL A 120 -2.94 -20.18 -19.75
N GLY A 121 -2.20 -19.16 -20.21
CA GLY A 121 -1.00 -18.66 -19.54
C GLY A 121 -1.27 -18.19 -18.11
N LEU A 122 -2.39 -17.47 -17.89
CA LEU A 122 -2.85 -17.10 -16.54
C LEU A 122 -3.06 -18.34 -15.67
N GLN A 123 -3.84 -19.31 -16.14
CA GLN A 123 -4.18 -20.50 -15.37
C GLN A 123 -2.93 -21.30 -14.98
N GLN A 124 -1.98 -21.45 -15.91
CA GLN A 124 -0.71 -22.13 -15.63
C GLN A 124 0.11 -21.41 -14.56
N ALA A 125 0.14 -20.07 -14.59
CA ALA A 125 0.83 -19.29 -13.57
C ALA A 125 0.20 -19.40 -12.17
N LEU A 126 -1.12 -19.68 -12.05
CA LEU A 126 -1.77 -19.77 -10.74
C LEU A 126 -1.21 -20.91 -9.87
N VAL A 127 -0.79 -22.02 -10.47
CA VAL A 127 -0.28 -23.20 -9.76
C VAL A 127 0.99 -22.88 -8.97
N PRO A 128 2.12 -22.45 -9.59
CA PRO A 128 3.34 -22.12 -8.85
C PRO A 128 3.11 -21.00 -7.83
N PHE A 129 2.30 -19.99 -8.16
CA PHE A 129 1.97 -18.93 -7.18
C PHE A 129 1.29 -19.47 -5.92
N LYS A 130 0.37 -20.43 -6.08
CA LYS A 130 -0.31 -21.07 -4.96
C LYS A 130 0.64 -21.99 -4.18
N GLU A 131 1.34 -22.89 -4.87
CA GLU A 131 2.20 -23.90 -4.25
C GLU A 131 3.42 -23.29 -3.54
N LEU A 132 3.93 -22.16 -4.04
CA LEU A 132 5.07 -21.44 -3.44
C LEU A 132 4.64 -20.36 -2.44
N GLY A 133 3.33 -20.19 -2.19
CA GLY A 133 2.81 -19.20 -1.24
C GLY A 133 3.11 -17.75 -1.65
N MET A 134 3.30 -17.49 -2.95
CA MET A 134 3.55 -16.15 -3.45
C MET A 134 2.30 -15.27 -3.26
N PRO A 135 2.42 -14.01 -2.83
CA PRO A 135 1.26 -13.14 -2.66
C PRO A 135 0.71 -12.69 -4.02
N TYR A 136 -0.52 -13.09 -4.35
CA TYR A 136 -1.18 -12.65 -5.58
C TYR A 136 -2.67 -12.42 -5.47
N ARG A 137 -3.20 -11.73 -6.49
CA ARG A 137 -4.62 -11.74 -6.88
C ARG A 137 -4.69 -11.94 -8.38
N PHE A 138 -5.54 -12.84 -8.84
CA PHE A 138 -5.84 -12.92 -10.27
C PHE A 138 -7.14 -12.20 -10.61
N ILE A 139 -7.21 -11.65 -11.82
CA ILE A 139 -8.40 -11.08 -12.41
C ILE A 139 -8.51 -11.51 -13.88
N VAL A 140 -9.74 -11.63 -14.34
CA VAL A 140 -10.08 -11.81 -15.75
C VAL A 140 -11.02 -10.68 -16.16
N GLY A 141 -10.71 -10.03 -17.28
CA GLY A 141 -11.50 -8.92 -17.79
C GLY A 141 -10.81 -8.18 -18.92
N HIS A 142 -11.46 -7.15 -19.44
CA HIS A 142 -10.97 -6.37 -20.57
C HIS A 142 -10.15 -5.18 -20.12
N LEU A 143 -9.20 -4.77 -20.96
CA LEU A 143 -8.30 -3.66 -20.68
C LEU A 143 -9.02 -2.32 -20.35
N ARG A 144 -10.14 -2.06 -21.04
CA ARG A 144 -10.96 -0.83 -20.88
C ARG A 144 -12.09 -0.96 -19.86
N ASP A 145 -12.22 -2.12 -19.19
CA ASP A 145 -13.27 -2.32 -18.21
C ASP A 145 -12.88 -1.70 -16.86
N ARG A 146 -13.67 -0.72 -16.42
CA ARG A 146 -13.48 -0.05 -15.13
C ARG A 146 -13.52 -1.02 -13.95
N LYS A 147 -14.36 -2.06 -14.01
CA LYS A 147 -14.45 -3.06 -12.91
C LYS A 147 -13.16 -3.85 -12.74
N SER A 148 -12.43 -4.08 -13.82
CA SER A 148 -11.11 -4.71 -13.78
C SER A 148 -10.12 -3.82 -13.05
N TRP A 149 -10.05 -2.53 -13.42
CA TRP A 149 -9.22 -1.54 -12.74
C TRP A 149 -9.56 -1.35 -11.26
N ASP A 150 -10.84 -1.33 -10.88
CA ASP A 150 -11.25 -1.21 -9.48
C ASP A 150 -10.71 -2.37 -8.62
N LYS A 151 -10.69 -3.60 -9.17
CA LYS A 151 -10.11 -4.77 -8.50
C LYS A 151 -8.57 -4.66 -8.38
N ILE A 152 -7.89 -4.19 -9.44
CA ILE A 152 -6.44 -3.93 -9.42
C ILE A 152 -6.13 -2.89 -8.35
N LEU A 153 -6.86 -1.76 -8.35
CA LEU A 153 -6.69 -0.66 -7.40
C LEU A 153 -6.91 -1.12 -5.96
N LEU A 154 -7.94 -1.93 -5.70
CA LEU A 154 -8.20 -2.44 -4.35
C LEU A 154 -7.01 -3.26 -3.81
N TYR A 155 -6.51 -4.21 -4.60
CA TYR A 155 -5.41 -5.08 -4.19
C TYR A 155 -4.09 -4.30 -4.07
N THR A 156 -3.77 -3.47 -5.06
CA THR A 156 -2.53 -2.69 -5.07
C THR A 156 -2.51 -1.62 -3.98
N ARG A 157 -3.65 -1.02 -3.61
CA ARG A 157 -3.77 -0.15 -2.42
C ARG A 157 -3.49 -0.91 -1.14
N ALA A 158 -4.00 -2.13 -0.99
CA ALA A 158 -3.70 -2.95 0.18
C ALA A 158 -2.20 -3.30 0.27
N ALA A 159 -1.57 -3.63 -0.86
CA ALA A 159 -0.12 -3.86 -0.93
C ALA A 159 0.68 -2.61 -0.54
N ALA A 160 0.29 -1.44 -1.08
CA ALA A 160 0.91 -0.15 -0.75
C ALA A 160 0.72 0.20 0.74
N LEU A 161 -0.45 -0.06 1.32
CA LEU A 161 -0.71 0.19 2.74
C LEU A 161 0.18 -0.69 3.61
N LYS A 162 0.25 -1.99 3.34
CA LYS A 162 1.13 -2.92 4.05
C LYS A 162 2.60 -2.48 3.96
N ARG A 163 3.04 -2.04 2.79
CA ARG A 163 4.41 -1.53 2.59
C ARG A 163 4.68 -0.25 3.40
N ARG A 164 3.72 0.68 3.44
CA ARG A 164 3.82 1.92 4.24
C ARG A 164 3.80 1.66 5.75
N MET A 165 3.09 0.63 6.19
CA MET A 165 3.07 0.21 7.60
C MET A 165 4.39 -0.42 8.04
N LYS A 166 5.13 -1.04 7.11
CA LYS A 166 6.41 -1.67 7.43
C LYS A 166 7.40 -0.66 8.00
N GLY A 167 7.88 -0.93 9.21
CA GLY A 167 8.80 -0.07 9.95
C GLY A 167 8.10 1.02 10.78
N MET A 168 6.77 1.16 10.70
CA MET A 168 6.05 2.06 11.60
C MET A 168 6.18 1.60 13.05
N ARG A 169 6.25 2.58 13.95
CA ARG A 169 6.32 2.37 15.40
C ARG A 169 4.98 2.75 16.00
N ILE A 170 4.37 1.83 16.74
CA ILE A 170 3.11 2.06 17.45
C ILE A 170 3.44 2.19 18.93
N GLY A 171 3.18 3.37 19.50
CA GLY A 171 3.41 3.63 20.92
C GLY A 171 2.37 2.95 21.81
N LEU A 172 2.83 2.12 22.74
CA LEU A 172 2.01 1.49 23.77
C LEU A 172 2.17 2.26 25.08
N MET A 173 1.08 2.85 25.59
CA MET A 173 1.05 3.52 26.89
C MET A 173 0.26 2.67 27.88
N GLY A 174 0.95 2.14 28.88
CA GLY A 174 0.35 1.19 29.83
C GLY A 174 0.21 -0.21 29.23
N PHE A 175 -0.70 -0.99 29.79
CA PHE A 175 -1.09 -2.30 29.26
C PHE A 175 -2.61 -2.36 29.19
N ARG A 176 -3.19 -3.49 28.75
CA ARG A 176 -4.65 -3.65 28.72
C ARG A 176 -5.26 -3.29 30.08
N ALA A 177 -6.44 -2.69 30.06
CA ALA A 177 -7.18 -2.44 31.28
C ALA A 177 -7.62 -3.76 31.93
N GLU A 178 -7.85 -3.72 33.24
CA GLU A 178 -8.40 -4.86 33.98
C GLU A 178 -9.78 -5.24 33.40
N GLY A 179 -10.02 -6.54 33.25
CA GLY A 179 -11.25 -7.05 32.63
C GLY A 179 -11.33 -6.96 31.09
N MET A 180 -10.42 -6.24 30.41
CA MET A 180 -10.42 -6.11 28.95
C MET A 180 -9.45 -7.09 28.29
N SER A 181 -9.77 -8.39 28.27
CA SER A 181 -8.94 -9.40 27.60
C SER A 181 -8.98 -9.33 26.07
N ASP A 182 -10.01 -8.70 25.52
CA ASP A 182 -10.26 -8.48 24.08
C ASP A 182 -9.27 -7.50 23.44
N VAL A 183 -8.66 -6.61 24.21
CA VAL A 183 -7.62 -5.67 23.72
C VAL A 183 -6.20 -6.23 23.81
N MET A 184 -6.05 -7.51 24.15
CA MET A 184 -4.77 -8.20 24.10
C MET A 184 -4.29 -8.35 22.66
N PHE A 185 -2.99 -8.21 22.43
CA PHE A 185 -2.38 -8.35 21.12
C PHE A 185 -1.11 -9.21 21.18
N ASP A 186 -0.75 -9.81 20.05
CA ASP A 186 0.52 -10.51 19.84
C ASP A 186 1.45 -9.59 19.03
N GLU A 187 2.51 -9.11 19.68
CA GLU A 187 3.51 -8.23 19.05
C GLU A 187 4.23 -8.89 17.88
N LEU A 188 4.54 -10.19 17.98
CA LEU A 188 5.21 -10.92 16.91
C LEU A 188 4.28 -11.11 15.72
N ALA A 189 3.01 -11.43 15.96
CA ALA A 189 2.01 -11.54 14.89
C ALA A 189 1.80 -10.19 14.16
N LEU A 190 1.78 -9.08 14.90
CA LEU A 190 1.69 -7.74 14.29
C LEU A 190 2.92 -7.40 13.45
N ARG A 191 4.12 -7.75 13.94
CA ARG A 191 5.38 -7.56 13.22
C ARG A 191 5.46 -8.43 11.97
N GLU A 192 5.06 -9.69 12.04
CA GLU A 192 5.02 -10.61 10.90
C GLU A 192 4.02 -10.14 9.84
N THR A 193 2.81 -9.76 10.27
CA THR A 193 1.70 -9.44 9.36
C THR A 193 1.88 -8.07 8.70
N PHE A 194 2.20 -7.04 9.49
CA PHE A 194 2.21 -5.64 9.06
C PHE A 194 3.60 -5.02 9.04
N GLY A 195 4.61 -5.67 9.61
CA GLY A 195 5.96 -5.11 9.71
C GLY A 195 6.09 -3.97 10.72
N VAL A 196 5.11 -3.80 11.63
CA VAL A 196 5.13 -2.74 12.65
C VAL A 196 5.94 -3.15 13.88
N GLN A 197 6.43 -2.16 14.63
CA GLN A 197 7.08 -2.35 15.92
C GLN A 197 6.20 -1.76 17.02
N ILE A 198 5.93 -2.51 18.08
CA ILE A 198 5.32 -1.95 19.29
C ILE A 198 6.42 -1.34 20.15
N VAL A 199 6.19 -0.11 20.61
CA VAL A 199 7.15 0.64 21.41
C VAL A 199 6.49 0.97 22.73
N ASN A 200 6.95 0.36 23.82
CA ASN A 200 6.46 0.70 25.15
C ASN A 200 6.92 2.12 25.52
N VAL A 201 5.97 3.05 25.54
CA VAL A 201 6.17 4.43 25.99
C VAL A 201 6.12 4.50 27.51
N GLY A 202 5.22 3.70 28.13
CA GLY A 202 4.99 3.67 29.57
C GLY A 202 4.23 4.89 30.11
N LEU A 203 3.41 4.67 31.14
CA LEU A 203 2.60 5.74 31.75
C LEU A 203 3.46 6.81 32.44
N THR A 204 4.59 6.43 33.04
CA THR A 204 5.48 7.37 33.72
C THR A 204 6.12 8.37 32.76
N ARG A 205 6.58 7.93 31.59
CA ARG A 205 7.14 8.83 30.57
C ARG A 205 6.07 9.79 30.07
N TYR A 206 4.86 9.28 29.82
CA TYR A 206 3.71 10.09 29.44
C TYR A 206 3.40 11.15 30.50
N GLN A 207 3.24 10.76 31.77
CA GLN A 207 2.95 11.68 32.89
C GLN A 207 4.00 12.79 33.01
N ARG A 208 5.29 12.44 33.01
CA ARG A 208 6.38 13.43 33.05
C ARG A 208 6.35 14.39 31.87
N THR A 209 5.98 13.89 30.68
CA THR A 209 5.88 14.74 29.50
C THR A 209 4.71 15.71 29.61
N VAL A 210 3.57 15.27 30.16
CA VAL A 210 2.41 16.12 30.46
C VAL A 210 2.80 17.21 31.46
N GLU A 211 3.44 16.86 32.57
CA GLU A 211 3.86 17.82 33.61
C GLU A 211 4.87 18.85 33.09
N ALA A 212 5.70 18.47 32.12
CA ALA A 212 6.69 19.35 31.51
C ALA A 212 6.13 20.29 30.43
N ILE A 213 4.83 20.22 30.09
CA ILE A 213 4.23 21.17 29.14
C ILE A 213 3.93 22.50 29.85
N PRO A 214 4.51 23.64 29.41
CA PRO A 214 4.25 24.95 30.01
C PRO A 214 2.80 25.39 29.87
N ALA A 215 2.26 26.04 30.90
CA ALA A 215 0.88 26.55 30.89
C ALA A 215 0.60 27.51 29.73
N ALA A 216 1.58 28.36 29.37
CA ALA A 216 1.45 29.28 28.25
C ALA A 216 1.24 28.58 26.91
N GLU A 217 1.91 27.44 26.68
CA GLU A 217 1.70 26.64 25.46
C GLU A 217 0.30 26.01 25.42
N VAL A 218 -0.19 25.54 26.56
CA VAL A 218 -1.55 24.98 26.68
C VAL A 218 -2.60 26.04 26.39
N GLU A 219 -2.43 27.25 26.93
CA GLU A 219 -3.37 28.36 26.72
C GLU A 219 -3.39 28.82 25.26
N ALA A 220 -2.22 28.94 24.63
CA ALA A 220 -2.12 29.27 23.21
C ALA A 220 -2.81 28.19 22.34
N ALA A 221 -2.52 26.91 22.60
CA ALA A 221 -3.15 25.81 21.86
C ALA A 221 -4.67 25.76 22.08
N TRP A 222 -5.16 26.06 23.29
CA TRP A 222 -6.59 26.13 23.54
C TRP A 222 -7.25 27.31 22.81
N GLN A 223 -6.62 28.49 22.78
CA GLN A 223 -7.14 29.63 22.01
C GLN A 223 -7.34 29.25 20.54
N ASP A 224 -6.37 28.58 19.94
CA ASP A 224 -6.43 28.14 18.55
C ASP A 224 -7.49 27.05 18.31
N LEU A 225 -7.66 26.11 19.25
CA LEU A 225 -8.60 25.00 19.11
C LEU A 225 -10.04 25.37 19.45
N SER A 226 -10.24 26.28 20.41
CA SER A 226 -11.50 26.52 21.11
C SER A 226 -12.68 26.82 20.18
N SER A 227 -12.46 27.52 19.07
CA SER A 227 -13.54 27.86 18.12
C SER A 227 -14.20 26.63 17.47
N GLY A 228 -13.53 25.47 17.48
CA GLY A 228 -14.05 24.23 16.94
C GLY A 228 -14.78 23.33 17.94
N PHE A 229 -14.86 23.72 19.23
CA PHE A 229 -15.40 22.87 20.29
C PHE A 229 -16.50 23.58 21.09
N ASP A 230 -17.57 22.85 21.39
CA ASP A 230 -18.50 23.21 22.47
C ASP A 230 -18.04 22.51 23.77
N PRO A 231 -17.56 23.26 24.78
CA PRO A 231 -17.07 22.66 26.02
C PRO A 231 -18.19 22.09 26.91
N GLY A 232 -19.46 22.46 26.67
CA GLY A 232 -20.60 22.07 27.50
C GLY A 232 -20.35 22.33 28.99
N PRO A 233 -20.67 21.38 29.90
CA PRO A 233 -20.48 21.54 31.34
C PRO A 233 -19.05 21.20 31.82
N THR A 234 -18.11 20.93 30.92
CA THR A 234 -16.76 20.46 31.29
C THR A 234 -15.98 21.59 31.99
N PRO A 235 -15.43 21.38 33.19
CA PRO A 235 -14.61 22.38 33.86
C PRO A 235 -13.38 22.75 33.04
N ARG A 236 -13.01 24.04 33.09
CA ARG A 236 -11.88 24.58 32.33
C ARG A 236 -10.58 23.85 32.63
N GLU A 237 -10.32 23.48 33.88
CA GLU A 237 -9.10 22.73 34.22
C GLU A 237 -9.01 21.36 33.53
N VAL A 238 -10.14 20.68 33.32
CA VAL A 238 -10.20 19.38 32.63
C VAL A 238 -9.91 19.56 31.14
N ILE A 239 -10.48 20.59 30.53
CA ILE A 239 -10.22 20.94 29.12
C ILE A 239 -8.74 21.21 28.91
N LEU A 240 -8.14 22.07 29.74
CA LEU A 240 -6.73 22.40 29.63
C LEU A 240 -5.82 21.19 29.90
N TYR A 241 -6.21 20.28 30.81
CA TYR A 241 -5.49 19.03 30.98
C TYR A 241 -5.53 18.16 29.71
N GLY A 242 -6.68 18.09 29.02
CA GLY A 242 -6.81 17.41 27.73
C GLY A 242 -5.92 18.03 26.64
N VAL A 243 -5.88 19.36 26.54
CA VAL A 243 -4.97 20.07 25.62
C VAL A 243 -3.51 19.80 25.97
N ARG A 244 -3.16 19.81 27.26
CA ARG A 244 -1.83 19.48 27.74
C ARG A 244 -1.43 18.04 27.38
N SER A 245 -2.34 17.09 27.55
CA SER A 245 -2.18 15.69 27.15
C SER A 245 -1.93 15.56 25.64
N HIS A 246 -2.71 16.26 24.81
CA HIS A 246 -2.53 16.29 23.36
C HIS A 246 -1.12 16.75 22.97
N LEU A 247 -0.65 17.88 23.53
CA LEU A 247 0.69 18.41 23.28
C LEU A 247 1.79 17.43 23.74
N ALA A 248 1.59 16.77 24.88
CA ALA A 248 2.52 15.74 25.37
C ALA A 248 2.60 14.54 24.42
N LEU A 249 1.48 14.08 23.88
CA LEU A 249 1.47 12.99 22.89
C LEU A 249 2.17 13.39 21.60
N GLN A 250 1.99 14.62 21.12
CA GLN A 250 2.73 15.14 19.97
C GLN A 250 4.25 15.12 20.21
N ARG A 251 4.71 15.53 21.39
CA ARG A 251 6.14 15.45 21.77
C ARG A 251 6.67 14.02 21.89
N ILE A 252 5.82 13.04 22.20
CA ILE A 252 6.20 11.62 22.30
C ILE A 252 6.30 10.96 20.92
N ILE A 253 5.45 11.38 19.97
CA ILE A 253 5.35 10.84 18.62
C ILE A 253 6.41 11.43 17.69
N ALA A 254 6.76 12.71 17.87
CA ALA A 254 7.82 13.42 17.13
C ALA A 254 9.19 12.76 17.27
#